data_AF-A0A0F8ZYS3-F1
#
_entry.id   AF-A0A0F8ZYS3-F1
#
_cell.length_a   1.000
_cell.length_b   1.000
_cell.length_c   1.000
_cell.angle_alpha   90.00
_cell.angle_beta   90.00
_cell.angle_gamma   90.00
#
_symmetry.space_group_name_H-M   'P 1'
#
loop_
_entity.id
_entity.type
_entity.pdbx_description
1 polymer ?
#
loop_
_entity_poly.entity_id
_entity_poly.type
_entity_poly.pdbx_seq_one_letter_code
_entity_poly.pdbx_strand_id
1 'polypeptide(L)' 'MMLKTLSDHNAGRWEDYAETENLSKPHPNGIKCPECKRELWDSDPMVTLTSDPPQKNIHCPACGYRGYRLA' A
#
# COMPACT_ATOMS: atom_id res chain seq x y z
N MET A 1 -35.53 -1.29 -7.32
CA MET A 1 -34.27 -0.54 -7.11
C MET A 1 -33.46 -0.65 -8.39
N MET A 2 -32.99 0.45 -8.98
CA MET A 2 -32.25 0.43 -10.25
C MET A 2 -30.76 0.25 -9.98
N LEU A 3 -30.11 -0.69 -10.67
CA LEU A 3 -28.67 -0.93 -10.53
C LEU A 3 -27.89 0.09 -11.35
N LYS A 4 -26.74 0.54 -10.83
CA LYS A 4 -25.79 1.41 -11.54
C LYS A 4 -25.12 0.64 -12.68
N THR A 5 -24.71 1.35 -13.73
CA THR A 5 -23.79 0.78 -14.72
C THR A 5 -22.37 0.69 -14.14
N LEU A 6 -21.51 -0.10 -14.76
CA LEU A 6 -20.08 -0.14 -14.39
C LEU A 6 -19.42 1.23 -14.53
N SER A 7 -19.81 2.02 -15.54
CA SER A 7 -19.29 3.37 -15.74
C SER A 7 -19.66 4.29 -14.58
N ASP A 8 -20.94 4.28 -14.17
CA ASP A 8 -21.42 5.11 -13.05
C ASP A 8 -20.78 4.69 -11.73
N HIS A 9 -20.53 3.39 -11.55
CA HIS A 9 -19.82 2.88 -10.39
C HIS A 9 -18.37 3.37 -10.38
N ASN A 10 -17.63 3.15 -11.47
CA ASN A 10 -16.21 3.51 -11.56
C ASN A 10 -15.98 5.02 -11.45
N ALA A 11 -16.88 5.85 -12.00
CA ALA A 11 -16.81 7.30 -11.87
C ALA A 11 -16.82 7.75 -10.41
N GLY A 12 -17.72 7.21 -9.59
CA GLY A 12 -17.76 7.52 -8.15
C GLY A 12 -16.52 7.00 -7.40
N ARG A 13 -15.98 5.83 -7.80
CA ARG A 13 -14.77 5.28 -7.14
C ARG A 13 -13.51 6.10 -7.39
N TRP A 14 -13.42 6.81 -8.52
CA TRP A 14 -12.28 7.68 -8.80
C TRP A 14 -12.22 8.89 -7.86
N GLU A 15 -13.38 9.44 -7.49
CA GLU A 15 -13.47 10.53 -6.51
C GLU A 15 -13.00 10.05 -5.13
N ASP A 16 -13.50 8.90 -4.67
CA ASP A 16 -13.06 8.28 -3.40
C ASP A 16 -11.54 7.98 -3.40
N TYR A 17 -10.99 7.55 -4.55
CA TYR A 17 -9.57 7.23 -4.66
C TYR A 17 -8.69 8.47 -4.51
N ALA A 18 -9.10 9.60 -5.10
CA ALA A 18 -8.37 10.86 -4.98
C ALA A 18 -8.27 11.34 -3.53
N GLU A 19 -9.29 11.13 -2.71
CA GLU A 19 -9.26 11.49 -1.28
C GLU A 19 -8.26 10.66 -0.47
N THR A 20 -7.99 9.42 -0.89
CA THR A 20 -7.08 8.49 -0.21
C THR A 20 -5.67 8.48 -0.78
N GLU A 21 -5.36 9.34 -1.76
CA GLU A 21 -4.05 9.42 -2.40
C GLU A 21 -2.91 9.56 -1.37
N ASN A 22 -3.10 10.37 -0.34
CA ASN A 22 -2.08 10.55 0.69
C ASN A 22 -1.82 9.29 1.52
N LEU A 23 -2.82 8.41 1.70
CA LEU A 23 -2.67 7.13 2.39
C LEU A 23 -1.96 6.09 1.51
N SER A 24 -2.00 6.26 0.19
CA SER A 24 -1.32 5.39 -0.77
C SER A 24 0.17 5.71 -0.97
N LYS A 25 0.65 6.83 -0.43
CA LYS A 25 2.05 7.23 -0.56
C LYS A 25 2.93 6.39 0.38
N PRO A 26 4.16 6.04 -0.04
CA PRO A 26 5.07 5.33 0.83
C PRO A 26 5.28 6.04 2.16
N HIS A 27 5.22 5.30 3.27
CA HIS A 27 5.36 5.87 4.61
C HIS A 27 6.05 4.90 5.58
N PRO A 28 6.64 5.40 6.69
CA PRO A 28 7.24 4.56 7.71
C PRO A 28 6.23 3.58 8.32
N ASN A 29 6.69 2.38 8.69
CA ASN A 29 5.82 1.32 9.20
C ASN A 29 6.23 0.76 10.58
N GLY A 30 7.20 1.39 11.26
CA GLY A 30 7.68 0.97 12.58
C GLY A 30 8.60 -0.26 12.59
N ILE A 31 8.93 -0.84 11.43
CA ILE A 31 9.76 -2.04 11.34
C ILE A 31 11.22 -1.67 11.12
N LYS A 32 12.13 -2.34 11.84
CA LYS A 32 13.57 -2.12 11.71
C LYS A 32 14.15 -2.85 10.49
N CYS A 33 14.88 -2.13 9.64
CA CYS A 33 15.61 -2.68 8.50
C CYS A 33 16.65 -3.71 8.97
N PRO A 34 16.68 -4.92 8.38
CA PRO A 34 17.63 -5.96 8.79
C PRO A 34 19.08 -5.60 8.48
N GLU A 35 19.33 -4.77 7.46
CA GLU A 35 20.68 -4.40 7.00
C GLU A 35 21.22 -3.18 7.75
N CYS A 36 20.62 -2.00 7.58
CA CYS A 36 21.15 -0.74 8.10
C CYS A 36 20.50 -0.26 9.41
N LYS A 37 19.56 -1.04 9.98
CA LYS A 37 18.93 -0.80 11.28
C LYS A 37 18.06 0.48 11.38
N ARG A 38 17.86 1.23 10.29
CA ARG A 38 16.86 2.32 10.18
C ARG A 38 15.45 1.77 9.95
N GLU A 39 14.45 2.63 9.95
CA GLU A 39 13.06 2.24 9.77
C GLU A 39 12.73 1.87 8.30
N LEU A 40 11.93 0.83 8.11
CA LEU A 40 11.35 0.40 6.84
C LEU A 40 10.07 1.18 6.55
N TRP A 41 9.75 1.27 5.26
CA TRP A 41 8.57 1.94 4.76
C TRP A 41 7.71 0.93 4.03
N ASP A 42 6.40 1.06 4.17
CA ASP A 42 5.47 0.41 3.24
C ASP A 42 5.63 1.12 1.89
N SER A 43 5.99 0.36 0.86
CA SER A 43 6.19 0.89 -0.49
C SER A 43 4.86 1.24 -1.15
N ASP A 44 3.88 0.36 -0.96
CA ASP A 44 2.55 0.45 -1.55
C ASP A 44 1.52 0.17 -0.43
N PRO A 45 1.28 1.12 0.50
CA PRO A 45 0.54 0.85 1.74
C PRO A 45 -0.90 0.36 1.51
N MET A 46 -1.53 0.79 0.42
CA MET A 46 -2.89 0.38 0.06
C MET A 46 -2.95 -0.90 -0.79
N VAL A 47 -1.80 -1.53 -1.07
CA VAL A 47 -1.71 -2.77 -1.84
C VAL A 47 -1.31 -3.92 -0.92
N THR A 48 -2.12 -4.98 -0.93
CA THR A 48 -1.82 -6.26 -0.29
C THR A 48 -1.72 -7.32 -1.38
N LEU A 49 -0.66 -8.12 -1.36
CA LEU A 49 -0.51 -9.25 -2.26
C LEU A 49 -1.55 -10.31 -1.96
N THR A 50 -2.09 -10.92 -3.01
CA THR A 50 -2.99 -12.08 -2.95
C THR A 50 -2.20 -13.36 -2.67
N SER A 51 -1.50 -13.40 -1.53
CA SER A 51 -0.72 -14.52 -1.02
C SER A 51 -1.36 -15.11 0.25
N ASP A 52 -0.87 -16.27 0.70
CA ASP A 52 -1.25 -16.88 1.97
C ASP A 52 0.01 -17.23 2.81
N PRO A 53 0.32 -16.49 3.89
CA PRO A 53 -0.42 -15.35 4.43
C PRO A 53 -0.36 -14.09 3.53
N PRO A 54 -1.28 -13.12 3.69
CA PRO A 54 -1.27 -11.86 2.96
C PRO A 54 -0.04 -11.02 3.30
N GLN A 55 0.49 -10.31 2.30
CA GLN A 55 1.77 -9.58 2.40
C GLN A 55 1.69 -8.17 1.83
N LYS A 56 2.54 -7.28 2.34
CA LYS A 56 2.71 -5.90 1.86
C LYS A 56 4.15 -5.64 1.46
N ASN A 57 4.33 -4.94 0.34
CA ASN A 57 5.64 -4.56 -0.19
C ASN A 57 6.29 -3.49 0.71
N ILE A 58 7.55 -3.70 1.09
CA ILE A 58 8.31 -2.77 1.93
C ILE A 58 9.68 -2.46 1.33
N HIS A 59 10.21 -1.29 1.66
CA HIS A 59 11.57 -0.91 1.31
C HIS A 59 12.25 -0.13 2.44
N CYS A 60 13.57 -0.06 2.40
CA CYS A 60 14.36 0.83 3.24
C CYS A 60 14.82 2.04 2.41
N PRO A 61 14.37 3.27 2.71
CA PRO A 61 14.79 4.46 1.96
C PRO A 61 16.28 4.80 2.16
N ALA A 62 16.92 4.22 3.18
CA ALA A 62 18.29 4.54 3.53
C ALA A 62 19.37 3.67 2.86
N CYS A 63 19.13 2.37 2.71
CA CYS A 63 20.11 1.44 2.13
C CYS A 63 19.60 0.68 0.90
N GLY A 64 18.32 0.87 0.52
CA GLY A 64 17.74 0.24 -0.66
C GLY A 64 17.24 -1.18 -0.47
N TYR A 65 17.33 -1.76 0.75
CA TYR A 65 16.71 -3.05 1.08
C TYR A 65 15.25 -3.10 0.62
N ARG A 66 14.81 -4.24 0.08
CA ARG A 66 13.41 -4.50 -0.31
C ARG A 66 12.97 -5.86 0.21
N GLY A 67 11.68 -6.00 0.48
CA GLY A 67 11.11 -7.27 0.94
C GLY A 67 9.60 -7.18 1.11
N TYR A 68 9.05 -8.13 1.87
CA TYR A 68 7.63 -8.18 2.20
C TYR A 68 7.45 -8.34 3.70
N ARG A 69 6.45 -7.65 4.26
CA ARG A 69 5.92 -7.93 5.61
C ARG A 69 4.58 -8.62 5.50
N LEU A 70 4.18 -9.33 6.55
CA LEU A 70 2.79 -9.78 6.66
C LEU A 70 1.86 -8.56 6.80
N ALA A 71 0.69 -8.65 6.17
CA ALA A 71 -0.28 -7.54 6.09
C ALA A 71 -0.83 -7.16 7.46
#